data_AF-A0A7C7XP31-F1
#
_entry.id   AF-A0A7C7XP31-F1
#
_cell.length_a   1.000
_cell.length_b   1.000
_cell.length_c   1.000
_cell.angle_alpha   90.00
_cell.angle_beta   90.00
_cell.angle_gamma   90.00
#
_symmetry.space_group_name_H-M   'P 1'
#
loop_
_entity.id
_entity.type
_entity.pdbx_description
1 polymer ?
#
loop_
_entity_poly.entity_id
_entity_poly.type
_entity_poly.pdbx_seq_one_letter_code
_entity_poly.pdbx_strand_id
1 'polypeptide(L)'
;MLIRTIRLVGGFILLLMLFNSCASNSAYTPLLKAEPEIGSAVTRVPRTLRLYYDALPDVERSAVTLIGPTGEHTLRGLHTMASDDLMMEIMDPLTPGQYTVEWTTIVGDDPMVHSGSFNFSVP
;
A
#
# COMPACT_ATOMS: atom_id res chain seq x y z
N MET A 1 -38.96 9.53 -58.56
CA MET A 1 -37.65 8.85 -58.68
C MET A 1 -36.86 9.15 -57.41
N LEU A 2 -36.60 8.10 -56.61
CA LEU A 2 -35.68 7.91 -55.47
C LEU A 2 -35.68 8.94 -54.30
N ILE A 3 -36.18 8.59 -53.10
CA ILE A 3 -35.51 7.87 -51.97
C ILE A 3 -34.54 8.78 -51.17
N ARG A 4 -34.88 9.12 -49.90
CA ARG A 4 -34.14 8.69 -48.68
C ARG A 4 -34.66 9.33 -47.38
N THR A 5 -35.23 8.48 -46.54
CA THR A 5 -35.43 8.63 -45.10
C THR A 5 -34.08 8.72 -44.37
N ILE A 6 -33.91 9.69 -43.46
CA ILE A 6 -32.86 9.66 -42.43
C ILE A 6 -33.51 9.92 -41.07
N ARG A 7 -33.66 8.83 -40.31
CA ARG A 7 -33.81 8.84 -38.85
C ARG A 7 -32.46 9.21 -38.25
N LEU A 8 -32.41 10.06 -37.23
CA LEU A 8 -31.39 10.02 -36.16
C LEU A 8 -31.69 11.11 -35.11
N VAL A 9 -32.85 11.02 -34.48
CA VAL A 9 -33.11 11.68 -33.19
C VAL A 9 -32.81 10.63 -32.12
N GLY A 10 -31.65 10.71 -31.47
CA GLY A 10 -31.30 9.77 -30.40
C GLY A 10 -29.81 9.48 -30.19
N GLY A 11 -28.90 10.33 -30.71
CA GLY A 11 -27.46 10.06 -30.62
C GLY A 11 -26.64 10.99 -29.71
N PHE A 12 -27.25 11.99 -29.06
CA PHE A 12 -26.48 13.10 -28.48
C PHE A 12 -26.46 13.21 -26.94
N ILE A 13 -27.16 12.33 -26.21
CA ILE A 13 -27.28 12.46 -24.73
C ILE A 13 -26.54 11.35 -23.96
N LEU A 14 -25.90 10.39 -24.64
CA LEU A 14 -25.28 9.22 -23.99
C LEU A 14 -23.76 9.17 -24.12
N LEU A 15 -23.07 10.32 -24.11
CA LEU A 15 -21.61 10.39 -24.15
C LEU A 15 -21.07 11.37 -23.10
N LEU A 16 -21.54 11.25 -21.84
CA LEU A 16 -21.17 12.15 -20.75
C LEU A 16 -20.76 11.42 -19.45
N MET A 17 -20.53 10.10 -19.50
CA MET A 17 -20.36 9.29 -18.26
C MET A 17 -19.06 8.48 -18.14
N LEU A 18 -17.94 8.87 -18.77
CA LEU A 18 -16.69 8.09 -18.65
C LEU A 18 -15.44 8.92 -18.32
N PHE A 19 -15.56 9.87 -17.41
CA PHE A 19 -14.40 10.38 -16.65
C PHE A 19 -14.64 10.16 -15.16
N ASN A 20 -14.66 8.88 -14.75
CA ASN A 20 -14.32 8.54 -13.37
C ASN A 20 -12.81 8.73 -13.24
N SER A 21 -12.38 9.99 -13.13
CA SER A 21 -11.03 10.33 -12.72
C SER A 21 -10.80 9.64 -11.38
N CYS A 22 -9.93 8.63 -11.36
CA CYS A 22 -9.33 8.16 -10.13
C CYS A 22 -8.50 9.34 -9.61
N ALA A 23 -9.14 10.22 -8.85
CA ALA A 23 -8.47 11.31 -8.19
C ALA A 23 -7.63 10.68 -7.08
N SER A 24 -6.41 10.27 -7.44
CA SER A 24 -5.37 9.97 -6.47
C SER A 24 -4.99 11.30 -5.82
N ASN A 25 -5.79 11.73 -4.85
CA ASN A 25 -5.33 12.71 -3.87
C ASN A 25 -4.20 12.01 -3.13
N SER A 26 -2.97 12.21 -3.62
CA SER A 26 -1.77 11.76 -2.94
C SER A 26 -1.65 12.58 -1.66
N ALA A 27 -2.36 12.14 -0.62
CA ALA A 27 -2.04 12.58 0.73
C ALA A 27 -0.56 12.31 0.95
N TYR A 28 0.12 13.26 1.56
CA TYR A 28 1.52 13.07 1.95
C TYR A 28 1.65 11.77 2.75
N THR A 29 2.71 11.02 2.47
CA THR A 29 3.12 9.85 3.24
C THR A 29 4.63 9.94 3.46
N PRO A 30 5.11 9.77 4.70
CA PRO A 30 6.54 9.70 4.96
C PRO A 30 7.17 8.37 4.50
N LEU A 31 6.36 7.34 4.19
CA LEU A 31 6.88 6.06 3.74
C LEU A 31 7.43 6.18 2.30
N LEU A 32 8.74 5.94 2.14
CA LEU A 32 9.44 6.03 0.86
C LEU A 32 9.47 4.69 0.12
N LYS A 33 9.74 3.59 0.82
CA LYS A 33 9.84 2.24 0.26
C LYS A 33 9.74 1.17 1.35
N ALA A 34 9.60 -0.08 0.95
CA ALA A 34 9.59 -1.22 1.87
C ALA A 34 10.34 -2.43 1.30
N GLU A 35 10.69 -3.36 2.18
CA GLU A 35 11.15 -4.71 1.87
C GLU A 35 10.26 -5.70 2.65
N PRO A 36 9.47 -6.56 1.98
CA PRO A 36 9.24 -6.65 0.54
C PRO A 36 8.79 -5.35 -0.15
N GLU A 37 9.14 -5.19 -1.42
CA GLU A 37 8.79 -4.00 -2.21
C GLU A 37 7.26 -3.87 -2.34
N ILE A 38 6.79 -2.63 -2.30
CA ILE A 38 5.37 -2.27 -2.42
C ILE A 38 4.82 -2.78 -3.76
N GLY A 39 3.80 -3.62 -3.69
CA GLY A 39 3.13 -4.24 -4.83
C GLY A 39 3.90 -5.40 -5.47
N SER A 40 5.04 -5.81 -4.91
CA SER A 40 5.87 -6.85 -5.51
C SER A 40 5.34 -8.26 -5.26
N ALA A 41 5.64 -9.16 -6.20
CA ALA A 41 5.57 -10.60 -6.00
C ALA A 41 6.97 -11.10 -5.63
N VAL A 42 7.14 -11.57 -4.38
CA VAL A 42 8.46 -11.97 -3.89
C VAL A 42 8.91 -13.28 -4.52
N THR A 43 10.19 -13.39 -4.86
CA THR A 43 10.77 -14.64 -5.37
C THR A 43 11.24 -15.58 -4.26
N ARG A 44 11.34 -15.06 -3.03
CA ARG A 44 11.73 -15.79 -1.83
C ARG A 44 10.87 -15.32 -0.66
N VAL A 45 10.41 -16.28 0.14
CA VAL A 45 9.64 -15.99 1.37
C VAL A 45 10.48 -15.10 2.31
N PRO A 46 10.02 -13.89 2.64
CA PRO A 46 10.71 -12.99 3.55
C PRO A 46 10.63 -13.52 4.99
N ARG A 47 11.62 -13.16 5.80
CA ARG A 47 11.63 -13.41 7.27
C ARG A 47 11.57 -12.11 8.07
N THR A 48 11.58 -10.98 7.38
CA THR A 48 11.61 -9.65 7.97
C THR A 48 10.75 -8.73 7.14
N LEU A 49 10.17 -7.74 7.79
CA LEU A 49 9.63 -6.56 7.14
C LEU A 49 10.55 -5.38 7.46
N ARG A 50 10.75 -4.51 6.49
CA ARG A 50 11.50 -3.27 6.66
C ARG A 50 10.82 -2.13 5.91
N LEU A 51 10.45 -1.07 6.63
CA LEU A 51 9.77 0.10 6.09
C LEU A 51 10.72 1.29 6.23
N TYR A 52 10.96 2.01 5.15
CA TYR A 52 11.88 3.16 5.11
C TYR A 52 11.09 4.45 4.97
N TYR A 53 11.40 5.41 5.82
CA TYR A 53 10.74 6.70 5.92
C TYR A 53 11.67 7.83 5.47
N ASP A 54 11.14 9.03 5.29
CA ASP A 54 11.90 10.24 4.95
C ASP A 54 12.56 10.92 6.15
N ALA A 55 12.26 10.48 7.37
CA ALA A 55 12.93 10.82 8.61
C ALA A 55 12.79 9.68 9.64
N LEU A 56 13.64 9.69 10.67
CA LEU A 56 13.68 8.65 11.70
C LEU A 56 12.31 8.47 12.39
N PRO A 57 11.72 7.27 12.35
CA PRO A 57 10.47 6.97 13.05
C PRO A 57 10.68 6.79 14.56
N ASP A 58 9.70 7.24 15.33
CA ASP A 58 9.60 6.97 16.77
C ASP A 58 9.10 5.55 17.00
N VAL A 59 9.99 4.66 17.43
CA VAL A 59 9.70 3.23 17.65
C VAL A 59 8.58 3.00 18.67
N GLU A 60 8.56 3.76 19.77
CA GLU A 60 7.57 3.58 20.85
C GLU A 60 6.17 4.04 20.43
N ARG A 61 6.11 4.95 19.46
CA ARG A 61 4.86 5.45 18.86
C ARG A 61 4.57 4.88 17.48
N SER A 62 5.22 3.77 17.14
CA SER A 62 5.01 3.07 15.88
C SER A 62 4.32 1.72 16.06
N ALA A 63 3.55 1.34 15.05
CA ALA A 63 2.91 0.03 14.96
C ALA A 63 2.98 -0.47 13.50
N VAL A 64 3.22 -1.77 13.34
CA VAL A 64 3.16 -2.45 12.04
C VAL A 64 2.42 -3.76 12.24
N THR A 65 1.49 -4.04 11.34
CA THR A 65 0.69 -5.27 11.31
C THR A 65 0.85 -5.93 9.95
N LEU A 66 1.02 -7.26 9.93
CA LEU A 66 1.08 -8.06 8.72
C LEU A 66 -0.14 -8.98 8.66
N ILE A 67 -0.97 -8.81 7.64
CA ILE A 67 -2.18 -9.61 7.43
C ILE A 67 -1.98 -10.44 6.17
N GLY A 68 -2.12 -11.76 6.29
CA GLY A 68 -2.01 -12.71 5.19
C GLY A 68 -3.30 -13.50 4.96
N PRO A 69 -3.25 -14.53 4.08
CA PRO A 69 -4.40 -15.38 3.76
C PRO A 69 -4.97 -16.14 4.97
N THR A 70 -4.13 -16.37 5.99
CA THR A 70 -4.48 -17.08 7.23
C THR A 70 -4.81 -16.14 8.38
N GLY A 71 -4.86 -14.83 8.14
CA GLY A 71 -5.06 -13.80 9.17
C GLY A 71 -3.78 -13.05 9.52
N GLU A 72 -3.77 -12.43 10.70
CA GLU A 72 -2.63 -11.65 11.20
C GLU A 72 -1.43 -12.55 11.54
N HIS A 73 -0.23 -12.10 11.20
CA HIS A 73 1.03 -12.78 11.48
C HIS A 73 1.75 -12.12 12.65
N THR A 74 2.39 -12.94 13.49
CA THR A 74 3.15 -12.43 14.63
C THR A 74 4.43 -11.75 14.15
N LEU A 75 4.57 -10.46 14.49
CA LEU A 75 5.78 -9.68 14.28
C LEU A 75 6.51 -9.46 15.60
N ARG A 76 7.85 -9.43 15.59
CA ARG A 76 8.66 -9.21 16.79
C ARG A 76 9.84 -8.31 16.56
N GLY A 77 10.24 -7.61 17.62
CA GLY A 77 11.47 -6.85 17.66
C GLY A 77 11.40 -5.65 16.73
N LEU A 78 10.36 -4.81 16.87
CA LEU A 78 10.30 -3.52 16.20
C LEU A 78 11.49 -2.66 16.65
N HIS A 79 12.34 -2.25 15.71
CA HIS A 79 13.49 -1.38 15.97
C HIS A 79 13.87 -0.60 14.70
N THR A 80 14.81 0.34 14.83
CA THR A 80 15.47 1.00 13.69
C THR A 80 16.89 0.46 13.52
N MET A 81 17.40 0.50 12.29
CA MET A 81 18.80 0.19 11.96
C MET A 81 19.58 1.47 11.60
N ALA A 82 19.20 2.59 12.22
CA ALA A 82 19.74 3.93 11.93
C ALA A 82 19.68 4.32 10.44
N SER A 83 18.70 3.80 9.71
CA SER A 83 18.49 4.05 8.28
C SER A 83 17.10 4.64 8.01
N ASP A 84 16.60 5.45 8.95
CA ASP A 84 15.25 6.02 8.97
C ASP A 84 14.18 4.95 8.70
N ASP A 85 14.26 3.85 9.44
CA ASP A 85 13.52 2.64 9.15
C ASP A 85 12.87 2.02 10.38
N LEU A 86 11.79 1.28 10.14
CA LEU A 86 11.28 0.27 11.07
C LEU A 86 11.58 -1.11 10.50
N MET A 87 12.15 -1.98 11.33
CA MET A 87 12.43 -3.36 10.99
C MET A 87 11.81 -4.29 12.03
N MET A 88 11.21 -5.39 11.57
CA MET A 88 10.72 -6.47 12.43
C MET A 88 10.95 -7.86 11.83
N GLU A 89 11.03 -8.85 12.73
CA GLU A 89 11.04 -10.27 12.39
C GLU A 89 9.61 -10.78 12.18
N ILE A 90 9.43 -11.59 11.14
CA ILE A 90 8.20 -12.35 10.91
C ILE A 90 8.38 -13.72 11.56
N MET A 91 7.59 -14.01 12.60
CA MET A 91 7.78 -15.22 13.41
C MET A 91 7.22 -16.47 12.73
N ASP A 92 6.08 -16.32 12.06
CA ASP A 92 5.37 -17.42 11.42
C ASP A 92 5.73 -17.50 9.93
N PRO A 93 5.97 -18.70 9.37
CA PRO A 93 6.22 -18.86 7.94
C PRO A 93 5.07 -18.30 7.09
N LEU A 94 5.41 -17.58 6.02
CA LEU A 94 4.39 -17.11 5.07
C LEU A 94 3.99 -18.22 4.12
N THR A 95 2.68 -18.35 3.89
CA THR A 95 2.09 -19.23 2.88
C THR A 95 1.89 -18.47 1.56
N PRO A 96 1.75 -19.15 0.42
CA PRO A 96 1.39 -18.49 -0.84
C PRO A 96 0.11 -17.66 -0.71
N GLY A 97 0.12 -16.44 -1.26
CA GLY A 97 -1.03 -15.54 -1.29
C GLY A 97 -0.68 -14.06 -1.14
N GLN A 98 -1.73 -13.25 -0.97
CA GLN A 98 -1.63 -11.80 -0.82
C GLN A 98 -1.42 -11.42 0.65
N TYR A 99 -0.54 -10.44 0.85
CA TYR A 99 -0.26 -9.86 2.16
C TYR A 99 -0.55 -8.37 2.14
N THR A 100 -1.08 -7.86 3.25
CA THR A 100 -1.24 -6.43 3.54
C THR A 100 -0.37 -6.08 4.73
N VAL A 101 0.45 -5.05 4.56
CA VAL A 101 1.18 -4.42 5.65
C VAL A 101 0.45 -3.13 5.98
N GLU A 102 0.01 -2.99 7.22
CA GLU A 102 -0.53 -1.76 7.77
C GLU A 102 0.50 -1.15 8.71
N TRP A 103 0.66 0.17 8.66
CA TRP A 103 1.63 0.87 9.48
C TRP A 103 1.07 2.18 10.03
N THR A 104 1.58 2.57 11.19
CA THR A 104 1.36 3.87 11.82
C THR A 104 2.67 4.29 12.47
N THR A 105 3.07 5.55 12.29
CA THR A 105 4.30 6.08 12.87
C THR A 105 4.25 7.60 13.02
N ILE A 106 5.24 8.14 13.71
CA ILE A 106 5.56 9.55 13.75
C ILE A 106 7.05 9.67 13.39
N VAL A 107 7.40 10.61 12.51
CA VAL A 107 8.76 10.74 11.96
C VAL A 107 9.36 12.11 12.26
N GLY A 108 10.65 12.14 12.57
CA GLY A 108 11.39 13.38 12.85
C GLY A 108 10.77 14.20 14.00
N ASP A 109 10.76 15.53 13.84
CA ASP A 109 10.22 16.48 14.81
C ASP A 109 8.71 16.78 14.60
N ASP A 110 8.09 16.21 13.56
CA ASP A 110 6.67 16.37 13.28
C ASP A 110 5.85 15.56 14.29
N PRO A 111 4.97 16.15 15.11
CA PRO A 111 4.15 15.39 16.05
C PRO A 111 2.96 14.67 15.39
N MET A 112 2.73 14.84 14.09
CA MET A 112 1.62 14.23 13.37
C MET A 112 1.80 12.72 13.22
N VAL A 113 0.72 11.99 13.53
CA VAL A 113 0.61 10.55 13.26
C VAL A 113 0.36 10.35 11.77
N HIS A 114 1.25 9.60 11.13
CA HIS A 114 1.13 9.15 9.75
C HIS A 114 0.76 7.67 9.74
N SER A 115 -0.09 7.27 8.80
CA SER A 115 -0.48 5.87 8.65
C SER A 115 -0.72 5.53 7.18
N GLY A 116 -0.69 4.24 6.89
CA GLY A 116 -0.96 3.75 5.55
C GLY A 116 -0.94 2.24 5.48
N SER A 117 -1.12 1.73 4.26
CA SER A 117 -1.00 0.32 3.97
C SER A 117 -0.41 0.08 2.59
N PHE A 118 0.20 -1.09 2.41
CA PHE A 118 0.67 -1.57 1.13
C PHE A 118 0.56 -3.08 1.04
N ASN A 119 0.68 -3.62 -0.18
CA ASN A 119 0.58 -5.05 -0.42
C ASN A 119 1.89 -5.64 -0.97
N PHE A 120 2.08 -6.94 -0.78
CA PHE A 120 3.01 -7.77 -1.54
C PHE A 120 2.40 -9.18 -1.68
N SER A 121 2.96 -10.03 -2.53
CA SER A 121 2.49 -11.39 -2.70
C SER A 121 3.60 -12.42 -2.60
N VAL A 122 3.26 -13.59 -2.05
CA VAL A 122 4.11 -14.77 -1.98
C VAL A 122 3.57 -15.79 -3.02
N PRO A 123 4.41 -16.28 -3.95
CA PRO A 123 3.99 -17.23 -4.99
C PRO A 123 3.78 -18.65 -4.45
#